data_AF-A0A318I8H2-F1
#
_entry.id   AF-A0A318I8H2-F1
#
_cell.length_a   1.000
_cell.length_b   1.000
_cell.length_c   1.000
_cell.angle_alpha   90.00
_cell.angle_beta   90.00
_cell.angle_gamma   90.00
#
_symmetry.space_group_name_H-M   'P 1'
#
loop_
_entity.id
_entity.type
_entity.pdbx_description
1 polymer ?
#
loop_
_entity_poly.entity_id
_entity_poly.type
_entity_poly.pdbx_seq_one_letter_code
_entity_poly.pdbx_strand_id
1 'polypeptide(L)'
;MESNKNLQHELYEEYNLRFDTLSDMEMVEVFNGQVNNGGSGSARMSYLSAIKYQLIKREIDFSETNGYSKKVILIDKKLIIED
;
A
#
# COMPACT_ATOMS: atom_id res chain seq x y z
N MET A 1 -1.18 18.47 -20.56
CA MET A 1 -0.77 18.00 -19.21
C MET A 1 -1.93 17.48 -18.35
N GLU A 2 -3.19 17.48 -18.82
CA GLU A 2 -4.34 16.92 -18.07
C GLU A 2 -4.42 15.39 -18.08
N SER A 3 -4.05 14.73 -19.20
CA SER A 3 -4.18 13.28 -19.35
C SER A 3 -3.47 12.45 -18.26
N ASN A 4 -2.32 12.91 -17.76
CA ASN A 4 -1.56 12.18 -16.74
C ASN A 4 -2.17 12.26 -15.34
N LYS A 5 -2.95 13.30 -15.02
CA LYS A 5 -3.61 13.42 -13.71
C LYS A 5 -4.82 12.48 -13.61
N ASN A 6 -5.57 12.36 -14.69
CA ASN A 6 -6.74 11.48 -14.75
C ASN A 6 -6.32 10.01 -14.60
N LEU A 7 -5.28 9.57 -15.32
CA LEU A 7 -4.77 8.20 -15.23
C LEU A 7 -4.28 7.83 -13.81
N GLN A 8 -3.60 8.75 -13.11
CA GLN A 8 -3.15 8.49 -11.75
C GLN A 8 -4.31 8.30 -10.77
N HIS A 9 -5.36 9.11 -10.93
CA HIS A 9 -6.57 9.03 -10.13
C HIS A 9 -7.34 7.74 -10.40
N GLU A 10 -7.56 7.41 -11.68
CA GLU A 10 -8.25 6.17 -12.09
C GLU A 10 -7.55 4.92 -11.54
N LEU A 11 -6.21 4.85 -11.66
CA LEU A 11 -5.44 3.74 -11.10
C LEU A 11 -5.54 3.67 -9.57
N TYR A 12 -5.51 4.81 -8.89
CA TYR A 12 -5.67 4.85 -7.43
C TYR A 12 -7.04 4.34 -6.99
N GLU A 13 -8.11 4.74 -7.68
CA GLU A 13 -9.47 4.26 -7.41
C GLU A 13 -9.60 2.76 -7.68
N GLU A 14 -9.08 2.27 -8.81
CA GLU A 14 -9.07 0.85 -9.14
C GLU A 14 -8.37 0.02 -8.06
N TYR A 15 -7.18 0.45 -7.62
CA TYR A 15 -6.46 -0.26 -6.56
C TYR A 15 -7.22 -0.24 -5.23
N ASN A 16 -7.86 0.87 -4.87
CA ASN A 16 -8.67 0.92 -3.65
C ASN A 16 -9.88 0.00 -3.70
N LEU A 17 -10.61 -0.04 -4.83
CA LEU A 17 -11.73 -0.97 -4.99
C LEU A 17 -11.29 -2.42 -4.84
N ARG A 18 -10.13 -2.77 -5.41
CA ARG A 18 -9.56 -4.10 -5.26
C ARG A 18 -9.09 -4.38 -3.84
N PHE A 19 -8.49 -3.40 -3.16
CA PHE A 19 -8.01 -3.57 -1.79
C PHE A 19 -9.13 -3.62 -0.77
N ASP A 20 -10.27 -2.98 -1.03
CA ASP A 20 -11.45 -3.04 -0.16
C ASP A 20 -12.01 -4.46 0.00
N THR A 21 -11.74 -5.38 -0.94
CA THR A 21 -12.16 -6.78 -0.84
C THR A 21 -11.15 -7.66 -0.10
N LEU A 22 -10.00 -7.12 0.30
CA LEU A 22 -8.93 -7.87 0.97
C LEU A 22 -9.05 -7.80 2.49
N SER A 23 -8.75 -8.90 3.14
CA SER A 23 -8.52 -8.97 4.59
C SER A 23 -7.26 -8.19 5.01
N ASP A 24 -7.13 -7.95 6.32
CA ASP A 24 -5.95 -7.28 6.87
C ASP A 24 -4.65 -8.04 6.56
N MET A 25 -4.68 -9.38 6.61
CA MET A 25 -3.51 -10.21 6.29
C MET A 25 -3.13 -10.14 4.81
N GLU A 26 -4.11 -10.18 3.90
CA GLU A 26 -3.87 -10.00 2.47
C GLU A 26 -3.34 -8.59 2.17
N MET A 27 -3.79 -7.56 2.90
CA MET A 27 -3.22 -6.22 2.79
C MET A 27 -1.75 -6.15 3.23
N VAL A 28 -1.37 -6.92 4.25
CA VAL A 28 0.04 -7.06 4.67
C VAL A 28 0.86 -7.74 3.57
N GLU A 29 0.33 -8.76 2.92
CA GLU A 29 0.99 -9.41 1.77
C GLU A 29 1.18 -8.43 0.61
N VAL A 30 0.18 -7.62 0.30
CA VAL A 30 0.26 -6.55 -0.71
C VAL A 30 1.37 -5.55 -0.37
N PHE A 31 1.46 -5.13 0.90
CA PHE A 31 2.53 -4.26 1.39
C PHE A 31 3.91 -4.92 1.21
N ASN A 32 4.05 -6.16 1.68
CA ASN A 32 5.30 -6.92 1.62
C ASN A 32 5.75 -7.19 0.18
N GLY A 33 4.81 -7.32 -0.76
CA GLY A 33 5.11 -7.43 -2.20
C GLY A 33 5.75 -6.17 -2.80
N GLN A 34 5.73 -5.04 -2.10
CA GLN A 34 6.42 -3.81 -2.53
C GLN A 34 7.84 -3.68 -2.00
N VAL A 35 8.26 -4.56 -1.10
CA VAL A 35 9.64 -4.59 -0.59
C VAL A 35 10.60 -4.88 -1.74
N ASN A 36 11.65 -4.05 -1.86
CA ASN A 36 12.63 -4.09 -2.98
C ASN A 36 12.04 -3.88 -4.38
N ASN A 37 10.80 -3.41 -4.51
CA ASN A 37 10.27 -3.04 -5.81
C ASN A 37 10.78 -1.65 -6.20
N GLY A 38 11.79 -1.59 -7.07
CA GLY A 38 12.50 -0.36 -7.46
C GLY A 38 11.82 0.49 -8.54
N GLY A 39 10.57 0.21 -8.91
CA GLY A 39 9.86 1.02 -9.92
C GLY A 39 9.69 2.49 -9.48
N SER A 40 9.53 3.40 -10.44
CA SER A 40 9.35 4.85 -10.17
C SER A 40 8.23 5.51 -10.99
N GLY A 41 7.34 4.70 -11.60
CA GLY A 41 6.25 5.19 -12.46
C GLY A 41 5.00 5.67 -11.72
N SER A 42 4.15 6.41 -12.43
CA SER A 42 2.86 6.92 -11.95
C SER A 42 1.95 5.82 -11.40
N ALA A 43 1.89 4.66 -12.09
CA ALA A 43 1.12 3.51 -11.64
C ALA A 43 1.56 2.99 -10.27
N ARG A 44 2.89 2.99 -10.00
CA ARG A 44 3.42 2.61 -8.69
C ARG A 44 3.04 3.63 -7.64
N MET A 45 3.16 4.92 -7.93
CA MET A 45 2.77 5.96 -6.97
C MET A 45 1.29 5.84 -6.57
N SER A 46 0.40 5.60 -7.54
CA SER A 46 -1.02 5.31 -7.27
C SER A 46 -1.20 4.05 -6.42
N TYR A 47 -0.44 2.99 -6.71
CA TYR A 47 -0.48 1.73 -5.94
C TYR A 47 -0.06 1.92 -4.48
N LEU A 48 1.10 2.55 -4.24
CA LEU A 48 1.62 2.79 -2.89
C LEU A 48 0.71 3.74 -2.10
N SER A 49 0.08 4.71 -2.77
CA SER A 49 -0.90 5.62 -2.15
C SER A 49 -2.16 4.87 -1.75
N ALA A 50 -2.65 3.94 -2.58
CA ALA A 50 -3.78 3.09 -2.24
C ALA A 50 -3.46 2.17 -1.05
N ILE A 51 -2.28 1.55 -0.98
CA ILE A 51 -1.85 0.79 0.21
C ILE A 51 -1.91 1.65 1.47
N LYS A 52 -1.30 2.84 1.43
CA LYS A 52 -1.27 3.75 2.59
C LYS A 52 -2.69 4.15 3.04
N TYR A 53 -3.55 4.50 2.09
CA TYR A 53 -4.95 4.82 2.38
C TYR A 53 -5.67 3.63 3.06
N GLN A 54 -5.47 2.42 2.56
CA GLN A 54 -6.10 1.22 3.08
C GLN A 54 -5.62 0.85 4.48
N LEU A 55 -4.35 1.08 4.81
CA LEU A 55 -3.82 0.93 6.18
C LEU A 55 -4.46 1.94 7.14
N ILE A 56 -4.58 3.20 6.73
CA ILE A 56 -5.25 4.24 7.52
C ILE A 56 -6.74 3.89 7.74
N LYS A 57 -7.46 3.51 6.67
CA LYS A 57 -8.88 3.13 6.72
C LYS A 57 -9.15 1.96 7.67
N ARG A 58 -8.20 1.01 7.79
CA ARG A 58 -8.29 -0.17 8.67
C ARG A 58 -7.79 0.06 10.09
N GLU A 59 -7.36 1.28 10.39
CA GLU A 59 -6.73 1.65 11.66
C GLU A 59 -5.50 0.78 11.97
N ILE A 60 -4.74 0.41 10.94
CA ILE A 60 -3.49 -0.32 11.10
C ILE A 60 -2.35 0.69 11.27
N ASP A 61 -1.67 0.65 12.41
CA ASP A 61 -0.48 1.43 12.68
C ASP A 61 0.71 0.91 11.86
N PHE A 62 1.24 1.77 10.98
CA PHE A 62 2.42 1.50 10.16
C PHE A 62 3.56 2.49 10.44
N SER A 63 3.50 3.21 11.56
CA SER A 63 4.46 4.26 11.94
C SER A 63 5.89 3.73 12.10
N GLU A 64 6.06 2.46 12.48
CA GLU A 64 7.38 1.81 12.61
C GLU A 64 7.95 1.33 11.26
N THR A 65 7.17 1.39 10.18
CA THR A 65 7.65 1.02 8.86
C THR A 65 8.49 2.15 8.26
N ASN A 66 9.73 1.86 7.87
CA ASN A 66 10.53 2.78 7.07
C ASN A 66 10.21 2.62 5.58
N GLY A 67 8.97 2.94 5.22
CA GLY A 67 8.40 2.65 3.90
C GLY A 67 8.45 1.15 3.60
N TYR A 68 8.72 0.81 2.33
CA TYR A 68 8.76 -0.57 1.84
C TYR A 68 10.19 -1.14 1.81
N SER A 69 10.97 -0.90 2.87
CA SER A 69 12.38 -1.33 2.94
C SER A 69 12.56 -2.74 3.52
N LYS A 70 11.62 -3.20 4.35
CA LYS A 70 11.62 -4.52 4.97
C LYS A 70 10.22 -5.11 4.97
N LYS A 71 10.15 -6.44 5.08
CA LYS A 71 8.89 -7.14 5.31
C LYS A 71 8.38 -6.82 6.71
N VAL A 72 7.06 -6.97 6.87
CA VAL A 72 6.36 -6.72 8.12
C VAL A 72 5.36 -7.83 8.40
N ILE A 73 5.03 -8.00 9.67
CA ILE A 73 3.94 -8.83 10.17
C ILE A 73 2.92 -7.94 10.88
N LEU A 74 1.67 -8.40 10.96
CA LEU A 74 0.60 -7.71 11.67
C LEU A 74 0.41 -8.31 13.06
N ILE A 75 0.53 -7.48 14.09
CA ILE A 75 0.26 -7.83 15.49
C ILE A 75 -0.67 -6.76 16.06
N ASP A 76 -1.87 -7.15 16.51
CA ASP A 76 -2.85 -6.26 17.16
C ASP A 76 -3.00 -4.89 16.49
N LYS A 77 -3.24 -4.89 15.17
CA LYS A 77 -3.38 -3.68 14.33
C LYS A 77 -2.11 -2.85 14.17
N LYS A 78 -0.93 -3.41 14.37
CA LYS A 78 0.35 -2.75 14.12
C LYS A 78 1.25 -3.57 13.20
N LEU A 79 1.85 -2.91 12.21
CA LEU A 79 2.88 -3.49 11.36
C LEU A 79 4.23 -3.42 12.09
N ILE A 80 4.77 -4.60 12.37
CA ILE A 80 6.08 -4.77 12.99
C ILE A 80 7.05 -5.30 11.95
N ILE A 81 8.25 -4.73 11.90
CA ILE A 81 9.31 -5.19 11.00
C ILE A 81 9.65 -6.65 11.31
N GLU A 82 9.64 -7.48 10.27
CA GLU A 82 10.13 -8.86 10.34
C GLU A 82 11.66 -8.83 10.22
N ASP A 83 12.35 -9.35 11.24
CA ASP A 83 13.81 -9.43 11.33
C ASP A 83 14.41 -10.60 10.52
#